data_AF-A0A7J8CJB1-F1
#
_entry.id   AF-A0A7J8CJB1-F1
#
_cell.length_a   1.000
_cell.length_b   1.000
_cell.length_c   1.000
_cell.angle_alpha   90.00
_cell.angle_beta   90.00
_cell.angle_gamma   90.00
#
_symmetry.space_group_name_H-M   'P 1'
#
loop_
_entity.id
_entity.type
_entity.pdbx_description
1 polymer ?
#
loop_
_entity_poly.entity_id
_entity_poly.type
_entity_poly.pdbx_seq_one_letter_code
_entity_poly.pdbx_strand_id
1 'polypeptide(L)'
;MRYWNMTVQWWLAQYIYKSAPARSYVLRSAWTMLLSAYWHGLHPGYYLSFLTIPLCLAAEGRLESALRGRLGPGGQRAWDWVHWFLKMRAYDYMSMGFVLLSLGQTLRYWASIYFCIHVLALVALGLGLALGGHSPSRRKTGSQATSLAPENLREE
;
A
#
# COMPACT_ATOMS: atom_id res chain seq x y z
N MET A 1 2.60 -1.68 -4.06
CA MET A 1 3.64 -1.55 -3.01
C MET A 1 4.11 -2.89 -2.40
N ARG A 2 3.83 -4.07 -3.00
CA ARG A 2 4.11 -5.38 -2.36
C ARG A 2 5.54 -5.92 -2.53
N TYR A 3 6.43 -5.14 -3.13
CA TYR A 3 7.78 -5.58 -3.51
C TYR A 3 8.88 -4.82 -2.74
N TRP A 4 8.49 -3.96 -1.79
CA TRP A 4 9.43 -3.22 -0.95
C TRP A 4 9.58 -3.91 0.40
N ASN A 5 10.81 -4.16 0.84
CA ASN A 5 11.14 -4.79 2.13
C ASN A 5 10.23 -6.00 2.45
N MET A 6 10.28 -7.00 1.57
CA MET A 6 9.33 -8.11 1.55
C MET A 6 9.33 -8.91 2.85
N THR A 7 10.48 -9.07 3.52
CA THR A 7 10.58 -9.77 4.80
C THR A 7 9.80 -9.04 5.90
N VAL A 8 9.95 -7.72 6.01
CA VAL A 8 9.18 -6.92 6.98
C VAL A 8 7.70 -6.90 6.62
N GLN A 9 7.35 -6.77 5.33
CA GLN A 9 5.96 -6.86 4.90
C GLN A 9 5.32 -8.20 5.25
N TRP A 10 6.05 -9.31 5.08
CA TRP A 10 5.60 -10.63 5.48
C TRP A 10 5.39 -10.69 6.99
N TRP A 11 6.36 -10.22 7.79
CA TRP A 11 6.26 -10.21 9.25
C TRP A 11 5.06 -9.38 9.73
N LEU A 12 4.90 -8.15 9.23
CA LEU A 12 3.74 -7.29 9.50
C LEU A 12 2.43 -7.98 9.13
N ALA A 13 2.38 -8.66 7.98
CA ALA A 13 1.19 -9.37 7.53
C ALA A 13 0.83 -10.56 8.43
N GLN A 14 1.82 -11.33 8.90
CA GLN A 14 1.58 -12.50 9.74
C GLN A 14 1.20 -12.13 11.17
N TYR A 15 1.95 -11.20 11.78
CA TYR A 15 1.87 -10.97 13.22
C TYR A 15 1.00 -9.78 13.63
N ILE A 16 0.83 -8.78 12.75
CA ILE A 16 0.11 -7.54 13.09
C ILE A 16 -1.20 -7.39 12.31
N TYR A 17 -1.18 -7.57 10.98
CA TYR A 17 -2.38 -7.38 10.17
C TYR A 17 -3.47 -8.43 10.49
N LYS A 18 -3.06 -9.69 10.73
CA LYS A 18 -3.98 -10.78 11.09
C LYS A 18 -4.58 -10.62 12.48
N SER A 19 -3.80 -10.11 13.44
CA SER A 19 -4.21 -9.87 14.83
C SER A 19 -4.93 -8.52 15.02
N ALA A 20 -5.00 -7.68 13.99
CA ALA A 20 -5.64 -6.37 14.06
C ALA A 20 -7.11 -6.48 14.53
N PRO A 21 -7.55 -5.64 15.48
CA PRO A 21 -8.87 -5.73 16.12
C PRO A 21 -10.03 -5.34 15.19
N ALA A 22 -9.75 -4.71 14.06
CA ALA A 22 -10.76 -4.21 13.14
C ALA A 22 -11.11 -5.21 12.03
N ARG A 23 -12.38 -5.24 11.61
CA ARG A 23 -12.85 -6.07 10.49
C ARG A 23 -12.66 -5.42 9.12
N SER A 24 -12.61 -4.08 9.07
CA SER A 24 -12.43 -3.31 7.83
C SER A 24 -11.00 -3.38 7.30
N TYR A 25 -10.85 -3.63 6.00
CA TYR A 25 -9.54 -3.67 5.31
C TYR A 25 -8.69 -2.41 5.55
N VAL A 26 -9.33 -1.24 5.50
CA VAL A 26 -8.65 0.05 5.68
C VAL A 26 -8.15 0.20 7.11
N LEU A 27 -8.97 -0.15 8.10
CA LEU A 27 -8.60 -0.05 9.52
C LEU A 27 -7.49 -1.04 9.88
N ARG A 28 -7.50 -2.26 9.34
CA ARG A 28 -6.41 -3.24 9.53
C ARG A 28 -5.11 -2.77 8.91
N SER A 29 -5.18 -2.19 7.71
CA SER A 29 -4.01 -1.61 7.04
C SER A 29 -3.47 -0.43 7.84
N ALA A 30 -4.33 0.48 8.31
CA ALA A 30 -3.94 1.61 9.15
C ALA A 30 -3.30 1.17 10.48
N TRP A 31 -3.88 0.18 11.16
CA TRP A 31 -3.29 -0.42 12.37
C TRP A 31 -1.88 -0.98 12.10
N THR A 32 -1.73 -1.71 10.99
CA THR A 32 -0.45 -2.31 10.63
C THR A 32 0.60 -1.25 10.33
N MET A 33 0.23 -0.20 9.60
CA MET A 33 1.14 0.90 9.27
C MET A 33 1.44 1.77 10.50
N LEU A 34 0.52 1.90 11.46
CA LEU A 34 0.77 2.56 12.74
C LEU A 34 1.86 1.84 13.55
N LEU A 35 1.76 0.52 13.68
CA LEU A 35 2.80 -0.27 14.36
C LEU A 35 4.13 -0.25 13.57
N SER A 36 4.07 -0.22 12.25
CA SER A 36 5.26 -0.03 11.42
C SER A 36 5.93 1.33 11.69
N ALA A 37 5.15 2.41 11.82
CA ALA A 37 5.68 3.73 12.16
C ALA A 37 6.36 3.72 13.53
N TYR A 38 5.70 3.12 14.53
CA TYR A 38 6.26 2.98 15.87
C TYR A 38 7.58 2.21 15.87
N TRP A 39 7.71 1.15 15.07
CA TRP A 39 8.96 0.40 14.92
C TRP A 39 10.11 1.25 14.35
N HIS A 40 9.81 2.23 13.49
CA HIS A 40 10.80 3.17 12.97
C HIS A 40 11.18 4.28 13.97
N GLY A 41 10.32 4.57 14.95
CA GLY A 41 10.59 5.49 16.06
C GLY A 41 9.40 6.40 16.39
N LEU A 42 9.61 7.29 17.37
CA LEU A 42 8.54 8.19 17.87
C LEU A 42 8.48 9.54 17.12
N HIS A 43 9.24 9.69 16.03
CA HIS A 43 9.23 10.93 15.25
C HIS A 43 7.92 11.07 14.46
N PRO A 44 7.20 12.21 14.57
CA PRO A 44 5.91 12.42 13.91
C PRO A 44 5.94 12.23 12.38
N GLY A 45 7.07 12.51 11.74
CA GLY A 45 7.23 12.34 10.29
C GLY A 45 6.99 10.90 9.84
N TYR A 46 7.40 9.89 10.63
CA TYR A 46 7.13 8.48 10.33
C TYR A 46 5.63 8.19 10.30
N TYR A 47 4.90 8.67 11.30
CA TYR A 47 3.45 8.46 11.40
C TYR A 47 2.72 9.08 10.21
N LEU A 48 3.11 10.29 9.79
CA LEU A 48 2.53 10.94 8.60
C LEU A 48 2.75 10.11 7.33
N SER A 49 3.98 9.64 7.09
CA SER A 49 4.31 8.82 5.92
C SER A 49 3.56 7.50 5.91
N PHE A 50 3.62 6.75 7.02
CA PHE A 50 3.01 5.43 7.12
C PHE A 50 1.49 5.47 7.08
N LEU A 51 0.84 6.44 7.74
CA LEU A 51 -0.62 6.55 7.73
C LEU A 51 -1.18 7.06 6.39
N THR A 52 -0.33 7.57 5.50
CA THR A 52 -0.71 7.88 4.11
C THR A 52 -0.80 6.61 3.24
N ILE A 53 -0.03 5.55 3.55
CA ILE A 53 -0.01 4.30 2.77
C ILE A 53 -1.39 3.62 2.67
N PRO A 54 -2.16 3.41 3.75
CA PRO A 54 -3.48 2.78 3.69
C PRO A 54 -4.46 3.52 2.77
N LEU A 55 -4.41 4.86 2.76
CA LEU A 55 -5.24 5.69 1.88
C LEU A 55 -4.89 5.43 0.41
N CYS A 56 -3.60 5.48 0.08
CA CYS A 56 -3.11 5.19 -1.27
C CYS A 56 -3.47 3.77 -1.74
N LEU A 57 -3.31 2.77 -0.87
CA LEU A 57 -3.67 1.38 -1.17
C LEU A 57 -5.18 1.19 -1.37
N ALA A 58 -6.00 1.88 -0.58
CA ALA A 58 -7.46 1.84 -0.73
C ALA A 58 -7.89 2.49 -2.05
N ALA A 59 -7.32 3.63 -2.39
CA ALA A 59 -7.56 4.33 -3.66
C ALA A 59 -7.14 3.48 -4.86
N GLU A 60 -5.90 2.95 -4.85
CA GLU A 60 -5.36 2.04 -5.86
C GLU A 60 -6.29 0.84 -6.06
N GLY A 61 -6.63 0.11 -5.00
CA GLY A 61 -7.42 -1.11 -5.09
C GLY A 61 -8.83 -0.89 -5.64
N ARG A 62 -9.48 0.24 -5.32
CA ARG A 62 -10.81 0.60 -5.82
C ARG A 62 -10.78 1.07 -7.27
N LEU A 63 -9.79 1.90 -7.62
CA LEU A 63 -9.67 2.41 -8.97
C LEU A 63 -9.26 1.29 -9.95
N GLU A 64 -8.36 0.40 -9.53
CA GLU A 64 -7.97 -0.78 -10.31
C GLU A 64 -9.16 -1.71 -10.53
N SER A 65 -9.97 -2.01 -9.50
CA SER A 65 -11.13 -2.88 -9.64
C SER A 65 -12.23 -2.28 -10.53
N ALA A 66 -12.35 -0.95 -10.56
CA ALA A 66 -13.31 -0.25 -11.40
C ALA A 66 -12.89 -0.15 -12.88
N LEU A 67 -11.62 0.15 -13.14
CA LEU A 67 -11.13 0.51 -14.47
C LEU A 67 -10.44 -0.62 -15.21
N ARG A 68 -9.65 -1.47 -14.53
CA ARG A 68 -8.77 -2.44 -15.21
C ARG A 68 -9.53 -3.43 -16.09
N GLY A 69 -10.70 -3.89 -15.64
CA GLY A 69 -11.57 -4.79 -16.41
C GLY A 69 -12.28 -4.14 -17.60
N ARG A 70 -12.29 -2.80 -17.69
CA ARG A 70 -12.95 -2.05 -18.77
C ARG A 70 -12.00 -1.61 -19.90
N LEU A 71 -10.69 -1.82 -19.72
CA LEU A 71 -9.67 -1.38 -20.65
C LEU A 71 -9.25 -2.51 -21.61
N GLY A 72 -9.15 -2.20 -22.91
CA GLY A 72 -8.54 -3.09 -23.90
C GLY A 72 -7.01 -3.22 -23.74
N PRO A 73 -6.33 -4.05 -24.54
CA PRO A 73 -4.90 -4.36 -24.37
C PRO A 73 -3.97 -3.14 -24.42
N GLY A 74 -4.26 -2.15 -25.28
CA GLY A 74 -3.53 -0.88 -25.32
C GLY A 74 -3.77 -0.02 -24.08
N GLY A 75 -5.03 0.06 -23.63
CA GLY A 75 -5.41 0.82 -22.44
C GLY A 75 -4.81 0.23 -21.16
N GLN A 76 -4.69 -1.09 -21.06
CA GLN A 76 -4.04 -1.74 -19.92
C GLN A 76 -2.54 -1.41 -19.83
N ARG A 77 -1.83 -1.35 -20.97
CA ARG A 77 -0.42 -0.94 -20.99
C ARG A 77 -0.24 0.52 -20.57
N ALA A 78 -1.08 1.41 -21.09
CA ALA A 78 -1.07 2.81 -20.67
C ALA A 78 -1.38 2.96 -19.17
N TRP A 79 -2.38 2.21 -18.69
CA TRP A 79 -2.73 2.13 -17.28
C TRP A 79 -1.56 1.65 -16.42
N ASP A 80 -0.88 0.57 -16.79
CA ASP A 80 0.25 0.04 -16.03
C ASP A 80 1.39 1.08 -15.92
N TRP A 81 1.67 1.83 -17.00
CA TRP A 81 2.68 2.89 -16.99
C TRP A 81 2.27 4.08 -16.11
N VAL A 82 1.04 4.60 -16.29
CA VAL A 82 0.51 5.70 -15.47
C VAL A 82 0.47 5.31 -14.00
N HIS A 83 -0.02 4.11 -13.71
CA HIS A 83 -0.10 3.59 -12.35
C HIS A 83 1.27 3.42 -11.70
N TRP A 84 2.27 2.93 -12.44
CA TRP A 84 3.65 2.89 -11.99
C TRP A 84 4.19 4.29 -11.68
N PHE A 85 4.01 5.25 -12.60
CA PHE A 85 4.46 6.62 -12.42
C PHE A 85 3.86 7.26 -11.16
N LEU A 86 2.54 7.14 -10.98
CA LEU A 86 1.84 7.67 -9.81
C LEU A 86 2.32 7.02 -8.50
N LYS A 87 2.61 5.71 -8.51
CA LYS A 87 3.20 5.03 -7.35
C LYS A 87 4.57 5.56 -6.97
N MET A 88 5.44 5.80 -7.97
CA MET A 88 6.77 6.35 -7.70
C MET A 88 6.65 7.74 -7.07
N ARG A 89 5.78 8.62 -7.62
CA ARG A 89 5.53 9.94 -7.03
C ARG A 89 4.94 9.88 -5.62
N ALA A 90 4.02 8.95 -5.37
CA ALA A 90 3.50 8.74 -4.02
C ALA A 90 4.60 8.30 -3.05
N TYR A 91 5.52 7.43 -3.50
CA TYR A 91 6.65 7.00 -2.68
C TYR A 91 7.57 8.17 -2.32
N ASP A 92 7.98 8.96 -3.32
CA ASP A 92 8.84 10.13 -3.12
C ASP A 92 8.21 11.13 -2.12
N TYR A 93 6.91 11.36 -2.25
CA TYR A 93 6.15 12.24 -1.36
C TYR A 93 6.11 11.73 0.08
N MET A 94 5.88 10.43 0.28
CA MET A 94 5.87 9.81 1.61
C MET A 94 7.28 9.75 2.21
N SER A 95 8.33 9.55 1.41
CA SER A 95 9.72 9.54 1.89
C SER A 95 10.14 10.84 2.57
N MET A 96 9.52 11.98 2.24
CA MET A 96 9.85 13.27 2.86
C MET A 96 9.55 13.30 4.36
N GLY A 97 8.56 12.55 4.85
CA GLY A 97 8.32 12.42 6.29
C GLY A 97 9.43 11.65 7.02
N PHE A 98 10.13 10.73 6.34
CA PHE A 98 11.32 10.08 6.89
C PHE A 98 12.54 11.00 6.90
N VAL A 99 12.67 11.88 5.91
CA VAL A 99 13.80 12.81 5.83
C VAL A 99 13.66 13.94 6.85
N LEU A 100 12.46 14.51 6.97
CA LEU A 100 12.24 15.70 7.80
C LEU A 100 12.01 15.36 9.28
N LEU A 101 11.44 14.19 9.59
CA LEU A 101 11.12 13.67 10.92
C LEU A 101 10.13 14.51 11.76
N SER A 102 10.08 15.83 11.55
CA SER A 102 9.23 16.80 12.23
C SER A 102 7.88 16.93 11.56
N LEU A 103 6.81 16.96 12.38
CA LEU A 103 5.44 17.18 11.93
C LEU A 103 5.31 18.48 11.15
N GLY A 104 5.79 19.58 11.73
CA GLY A 104 5.64 20.92 11.17
C GLY A 104 6.37 21.09 9.84
N GLN A 105 7.61 20.59 9.74
CA GLN A 105 8.39 20.68 8.50
C GLN A 105 7.77 19.81 7.39
N THR A 106 7.33 18.60 7.72
CA THR A 106 6.67 17.70 6.77
C THR A 106 5.37 18.31 6.24
N LEU A 107 4.52 18.85 7.12
CA LEU A 107 3.27 19.49 6.72
C LEU A 107 3.50 20.77 5.90
N ARG A 108 4.52 21.58 6.24
CA ARG A 108 4.88 22.76 5.44
C ARG A 108 5.35 22.38 4.04
N TYR A 109 6.18 21.35 3.92
CA TYR A 109 6.60 20.82 2.63
C TYR A 109 5.39 20.31 1.83
N TRP A 110 4.53 19.47 2.43
CA TRP A 110 3.32 18.97 1.77
C TRP A 110 2.35 20.09 1.38
N ALA A 111 2.21 21.12 2.21
CA ALA A 111 1.41 22.31 1.89
C ALA A 111 1.99 23.10 0.70
N SER A 112 3.32 23.20 0.59
CA SER A 112 3.97 23.89 -0.55
C SER A 112 3.72 23.22 -1.90
N ILE A 113 3.39 21.93 -1.89
CA ILE A 113 2.97 21.15 -3.06
C ILE A 113 1.49 20.80 -3.02
N TYR A 114 0.70 21.58 -2.26
CA TYR A 114 -0.77 21.53 -2.20
C TYR A 114 -1.36 20.16 -1.84
N PHE A 115 -0.65 19.36 -1.04
CA PHE A 115 -1.05 18.00 -0.67
C PHE A 115 -1.43 17.12 -1.89
N CYS A 116 -0.74 17.32 -3.02
CA CYS A 116 -1.15 16.78 -4.31
C CYS A 116 -1.41 15.26 -4.32
N ILE A 117 -0.61 14.47 -3.59
CA ILE A 117 -0.79 13.02 -3.49
C ILE A 117 -2.01 12.64 -2.64
N HIS A 118 -2.29 13.36 -1.55
CA HIS A 118 -3.51 13.13 -0.77
C HIS A 118 -4.76 13.47 -1.58
N VAL A 119 -4.74 14.59 -2.29
CA VAL A 119 -5.83 15.00 -3.20
C VAL A 119 -6.03 13.95 -4.29
N LEU A 120 -4.95 13.52 -4.95
CA LEU A 120 -5.02 12.49 -5.99
C LEU A 120 -5.56 11.17 -5.45
N ALA A 121 -5.13 10.73 -4.27
CA ALA A 121 -5.63 9.52 -3.64
C ALA A 121 -7.14 9.61 -3.32
N LEU A 122 -7.62 10.76 -2.83
CA LEU A 122 -9.04 10.99 -2.57
C LEU A 122 -9.87 11.00 -3.87
N VAL A 123 -9.38 11.65 -4.92
CA VAL A 123 -10.02 11.65 -6.24
C VAL A 123 -10.08 10.25 -6.82
N ALA A 124 -8.96 9.51 -6.78
CA ALA A 124 -8.90 8.12 -7.24
C ALA A 124 -9.85 7.20 -6.46
N LEU A 125 -9.94 7.38 -5.14
CA LEU A 125 -10.88 6.66 -4.30
C LEU A 125 -12.33 7.00 -4.67
N GLY A 126 -12.66 8.29 -4.83
CA GLY A 126 -13.99 8.75 -5.23
C GLY A 126 -14.42 8.22 -6.59
N LEU A 127 -13.52 8.27 -7.59
CA LEU A 127 -13.74 7.69 -8.92
C LEU A 127 -13.95 6.18 -8.84
N GLY A 128 -13.11 5.46 -8.08
CA GLY A 128 -13.25 4.03 -7.88
C GLY A 128 -14.59 3.66 -7.24
N LEU A 129 -15.09 4.45 -6.28
CA LEU A 129 -16.40 4.25 -5.68
C LEU A 129 -17.55 4.57 -6.64
N ALA A 130 -17.47 5.69 -7.36
CA ALA A 130 -18.50 6.11 -8.32
C ALA A 130 -18.67 5.12 -9.49
N LEU A 131 -17.57 4.49 -9.92
CA LEU A 131 -17.57 3.49 -10.99
C LEU A 131 -17.94 2.07 -10.53
N GLY A 132 -18.36 1.90 -9.26
CA GLY A 132 -18.76 0.60 -8.72
C GLY A 132 -17.59 -0.34 -8.42
N GLY A 133 -16.39 0.20 -8.19
CA GLY A 133 -15.21 -0.56 -7.80
C GLY A 133 -15.47 -1.30 -6.49
N HIS A 134 -15.46 -2.63 -6.55
CA HIS A 134 -15.63 -3.44 -5.36
C HIS A 134 -14.41 -3.27 -4.45
N SER A 135 -14.63 -3.32 -3.13
CA SER A 135 -13.53 -3.43 -2.17
C SER A 135 -12.64 -4.59 -2.60
N PRO A 136 -11.30 -4.50 -2.54
CA PRO A 136 -10.42 -5.58 -2.98
C PRO A 136 -10.77 -6.85 -2.21
N SER A 137 -11.64 -7.65 -2.80
CA SER A 137 -12.05 -8.93 -2.25
C SER A 137 -10.78 -9.77 -2.25
N ARG A 138 -10.56 -10.44 -1.12
CA ARG A 138 -9.45 -11.34 -0.87
C ARG A 138 -9.29 -12.26 -2.09
N ARG A 139 -8.43 -11.88 -3.05
CA ARG A 139 -7.92 -12.79 -4.05
C ARG A 139 -7.24 -13.85 -3.21
N LYS A 140 -7.89 -15.00 -3.06
CA LYS A 140 -7.26 -16.23 -2.58
C LYS A 140 -6.12 -16.44 -3.55
N THR A 141 -4.94 -15.91 -3.24
CA THR A 141 -3.70 -16.48 -3.76
C THR A 141 -3.69 -17.87 -3.15
N GLY A 142 -4.20 -18.82 -3.93
CA GLY A 142 -4.13 -20.23 -3.61
C GLY A 142 -2.69 -20.55 -3.29
N SER A 143 -2.53 -21.30 -2.21
CA SER A 143 -1.34 -22.09 -1.95
C SER A 143 -0.96 -22.84 -3.22
N GLN A 144 0.14 -22.43 -3.85
CA GLN A 144 1.05 -23.36 -4.50
C GLN A 144 2.42 -23.11 -3.87
N ALA A 145 2.55 -23.52 -2.60
CA ALA A 145 3.82 -24.05 -2.15
C ALA A 145 3.97 -25.39 -2.87
N THR A 146 4.65 -25.36 -4.01
CA THR A 146 5.05 -26.55 -4.74
C THR A 146 5.83 -27.44 -3.78
N SER A 147 5.30 -28.62 -3.54
CA SER A 147 5.99 -29.73 -2.90
C SER A 147 7.28 -30.03 -3.67
N LEU A 148 8.41 -29.66 -3.10
CA LEU A 148 9.71 -30.23 -3.45
C LEU A 148 10.40 -30.56 -2.12
N ALA A 149 10.00 -31.68 -1.53
CA ALA A 149 10.87 -32.41 -0.62
C ALA A 149 11.82 -33.22 -1.52
N PRO A 150 13.16 -33.06 -1.41
CA PRO A 150 14.06 -34.07 -1.92
C PRO A 150 14.07 -35.23 -0.91
N GLU A 151 13.34 -36.27 -1.27
CA GLU A 151 13.63 -37.63 -0.84
C GLU A 151 15.05 -37.97 -1.31
N ASN A 152 15.89 -38.39 -0.37
CA ASN A 152 17.23 -39.01 -0.48
C ASN A 152 18.34 -38.26 0.28
N LEU A 153 18.45 -38.58 1.58
CA LEU A 153 19.74 -38.72 2.24
C LEU A 153 19.74 -40.10 2.91
N ARG A 154 20.09 -41.11 2.11
CA ARG A 154 20.70 -42.34 2.61
C ARG A 154 22.18 -42.02 2.79
N GLU A 155 22.65 -41.85 4.03
CA GLU A 155 24.02 -42.19 4.43
C GLU A 155 23.99 -42.66 5.89
N GLU A 156 24.44 -43.91 6.06
CA GLU A 156 24.80 -44.68 7.27
C GLU A 156 23.70 -45.28 8.15
#